data_AF-A0A0D0D9K7-F1
#
_entry.id   AF-A0A0D0D9K7-F1
#
_cell.length_a   1.000
_cell.length_b   1.000
_cell.length_c   1.000
_cell.angle_alpha   90.00
_cell.angle_beta   90.00
_cell.angle_gamma   90.00
#
_symmetry.space_group_name_H-M   'P 1'
#
loop_
_entity.id
_entity.type
_entity.pdbx_description
1 polymer ?
#
loop_
_entity_poly.entity_id
_entity_poly.type
_entity_poly.pdbx_seq_one_letter_code
_entity_poly.pdbx_strand_id
1 'polypeptide(L)'
;MEPWLGDEHVIQVEARTQEHVKGGLATGQCDRWKNVAKRALVSSMMSVDFEPHLIHTHNISEEQKTIANLLLHVLADIQIMEEWFGVAMISWS
;
A
#
# COMPACT_ATOMS: atom_id res chain seq x y z
N MET A 1 -11.56 21.35 13.38
CA MET A 1 -11.60 19.92 13.05
C MET A 1 -10.56 19.30 13.95
N GLU A 2 -11.01 18.61 14.99
CA GLU A 2 -10.11 18.06 16.03
C GLU A 2 -9.24 16.96 15.39
N PRO A 3 -7.91 17.13 15.33
CA PRO A 3 -7.01 16.22 14.59
C PRO A 3 -7.08 14.76 15.07
N TRP A 4 -7.44 14.55 16.32
CA TRP A 4 -7.30 13.28 17.04
C TRP A 4 -8.39 12.24 16.76
N LEU A 5 -9.56 12.66 16.25
CA LEU A 5 -10.66 11.74 15.96
C LEU A 5 -10.40 10.90 14.70
N GLY A 6 -9.63 11.44 13.75
CA GLY A 6 -9.30 10.75 12.50
C GLY A 6 -8.35 9.58 12.72
N ASP A 7 -7.38 9.76 13.60
CA ASP A 7 -6.32 8.77 13.85
C ASP A 7 -6.88 7.48 14.49
N GLU A 8 -7.87 7.59 15.39
CA GLU A 8 -8.50 6.42 16.01
C GLU A 8 -9.27 5.57 14.98
N HIS A 9 -9.98 6.22 14.05
CA HIS A 9 -10.69 5.53 12.98
C HIS A 9 -9.74 4.87 11.98
N VAL A 10 -8.59 5.49 11.69
CA VAL A 10 -7.54 4.89 10.84
C VAL A 10 -7.01 3.61 11.49
N ILE A 11 -6.62 3.68 12.77
CA ILE A 11 -6.12 2.52 13.52
C ILE A 11 -7.16 1.39 13.54
N GLN A 12 -8.44 1.70 13.74
CA GLN A 12 -9.50 0.69 13.74
C GLN A 12 -9.67 0.01 12.37
N VAL A 13 -9.58 0.76 11.27
CA VAL A 13 -9.67 0.20 9.92
C VAL A 13 -8.46 -0.68 9.63
N GLU A 14 -7.25 -0.21 9.94
CA GLU A 14 -6.02 -0.99 9.76
C GLU A 14 -6.05 -2.31 10.53
N ALA A 15 -6.45 -2.27 11.81
CA ALA A 15 -6.56 -3.47 12.64
C ALA A 15 -7.57 -4.48 12.07
N ARG A 16 -8.73 -4.01 11.61
CA ARG A 16 -9.75 -4.87 10.97
C ARG A 16 -9.25 -5.46 9.66
N THR A 17 -8.56 -4.67 8.84
CA THR A 17 -7.96 -5.18 7.59
C THR A 17 -6.90 -6.23 7.90
N GLN A 18 -6.03 -6.00 8.88
CA GLN A 18 -5.05 -6.97 9.32
C GLN A 18 -5.72 -8.27 9.80
N GLU A 19 -6.74 -8.20 10.67
CA GLU A 19 -7.47 -9.38 11.14
C GLU A 19 -8.11 -10.17 10.00
N HIS A 20 -8.62 -9.49 8.97
CA HIS A 20 -9.27 -10.13 7.81
C HIS A 20 -8.30 -10.89 6.91
N VAL A 21 -7.09 -10.35 6.71
CA VAL A 21 -6.15 -10.84 5.69
C VAL A 21 -5.02 -11.71 6.24
N LYS A 22 -4.76 -11.64 7.56
CA LYS A 22 -3.60 -12.29 8.19
C LYS A 22 -3.55 -13.80 7.94
N GLY A 23 -2.38 -14.28 7.53
CA GLY A 23 -2.12 -15.67 7.16
C GLY A 23 -2.57 -16.05 5.75
N GLY A 24 -3.21 -15.12 5.01
CA GLY A 24 -3.63 -15.32 3.64
C GLY A 24 -2.48 -15.23 2.62
N LEU A 25 -2.76 -15.70 1.39
CA LEU A 25 -1.87 -15.50 0.24
C LEU A 25 -2.29 -14.23 -0.49
N ALA A 26 -1.31 -13.40 -0.86
CA ALA A 26 -1.57 -12.09 -1.46
C ALA A 26 -0.88 -11.94 -2.82
N THR A 27 -1.57 -11.29 -3.75
CA THR A 27 -0.96 -10.76 -4.98
C THR A 27 -0.84 -9.25 -4.86
N GLY A 28 0.30 -8.68 -5.26
CA GLY A 28 0.56 -7.26 -5.16
C GLY A 28 0.48 -6.57 -6.51
N GLN A 29 0.06 -5.31 -6.51
CA GLN A 29 0.10 -4.47 -7.70
C GLN A 29 0.41 -3.02 -7.31
N CYS A 30 1.08 -2.29 -8.19
CA CYS A 30 1.20 -0.84 -8.05
C CYS A 30 0.70 -0.09 -9.29
N ASP A 31 -0.03 0.99 -9.06
CA ASP A 31 -0.45 1.92 -10.11
C ASP A 31 0.28 3.26 -9.96
N ARG A 32 0.74 3.82 -11.08
CA ARG A 32 1.38 5.13 -11.15
C ARG A 32 0.45 6.11 -11.83
N TRP A 33 -0.01 7.10 -11.06
CA TRP A 33 -0.90 8.14 -11.56
C TRP A 33 -0.25 9.52 -11.51
N LYS A 34 -0.54 10.37 -12.50
CA LYS A 34 -0.28 11.82 -12.41
C LYS A 34 -1.60 12.51 -12.12
N ASN A 35 -1.73 13.16 -10.96
CA ASN A 35 -2.95 13.87 -10.63
C ASN A 35 -3.06 15.20 -11.41
N VAL A 36 -4.23 15.86 -11.32
CA VAL A 36 -4.52 17.15 -11.99
C VAL A 36 -3.53 18.25 -11.58
N ALA A 37 -3.00 18.18 -10.35
CA ALA A 37 -1.97 19.06 -9.84
C ALA A 37 -0.54 18.70 -10.31
N LYS A 38 -0.39 17.80 -11.29
CA LYS A 38 0.88 17.27 -11.82
C LYS A 38 1.73 16.52 -10.79
N ARG A 39 1.18 16.18 -9.62
CA ARG A 39 1.87 15.32 -8.67
C ARG A 39 1.90 13.90 -9.22
N ALA A 40 3.06 13.29 -9.17
CA ALA A 40 3.22 11.88 -9.51
C ALA A 40 3.07 11.06 -8.25
N LEU A 41 2.15 10.10 -8.28
CA LEU A 41 1.87 9.19 -7.17
C LEU A 41 2.15 7.76 -7.62
N VAL A 42 2.53 6.92 -6.67
CA VAL A 42 2.53 5.46 -6.82
C VAL A 42 1.74 4.89 -5.67
N SER A 43 0.71 4.12 -5.98
CA SER A 43 -0.13 3.46 -4.99
C SER A 43 0.04 1.96 -5.10
N SER A 44 0.30 1.31 -3.97
CA SER A 44 0.43 -0.15 -3.87
C SER A 44 -0.82 -0.74 -3.24
N MET A 45 -1.30 -1.84 -3.81
CA MET A 45 -2.44 -2.61 -3.35
C MET A 45 -2.05 -4.08 -3.22
N MET A 46 -2.63 -4.75 -2.23
CA MET A 46 -2.62 -6.20 -2.15
C MET A 46 -4.02 -6.74 -2.40
N SER A 47 -4.13 -7.91 -3.01
CA SER A 47 -5.39 -8.64 -3.13
C SER A 47 -5.26 -9.96 -2.39
N VAL A 48 -6.16 -10.20 -1.43
CA VAL A 48 -6.30 -11.47 -0.69
C VAL A 48 -7.70 -11.99 -0.95
N ASP A 49 -7.83 -13.25 -1.34
CA ASP A 49 -9.12 -13.86 -1.71
C ASP A 49 -9.93 -13.02 -2.72
N PHE A 50 -9.24 -12.43 -3.70
CA PHE A 50 -9.79 -11.55 -4.74
C PHE A 50 -10.32 -10.19 -4.24
N GLU A 51 -10.11 -9.84 -2.97
CA GLU A 51 -10.47 -8.55 -2.40
C GLU A 51 -9.26 -7.60 -2.37
N PRO A 52 -9.30 -6.44 -3.06
CA PRO A 52 -8.20 -5.50 -3.06
C PRO A 52 -8.20 -4.58 -1.83
N HIS A 53 -7.02 -4.38 -1.26
CA HIS A 53 -6.76 -3.49 -0.14
C HIS A 53 -5.65 -2.49 -0.51
N LEU A 54 -5.92 -1.20 -0.34
CA LEU A 54 -4.91 -0.16 -0.50
C LEU A 54 -3.93 -0.21 0.66
N ILE A 55 -2.64 -0.30 0.36
CA ILE A 55 -1.58 -0.41 1.37
C ILE A 55 -0.90 0.92 1.60
N HIS A 56 -0.46 1.57 0.52
CA HIS A 56 0.30 2.80 0.63
C HIS A 56 0.21 3.63 -0.63
N THR A 57 0.37 4.94 -0.50
CA THR A 57 0.45 5.89 -1.62
C THR A 57 1.61 6.83 -1.41
N HIS A 58 2.63 6.67 -2.25
CA HIS A 58 3.85 7.47 -2.26
C HIS A 58 3.66 8.71 -3.13
N ASN A 59 4.11 9.86 -2.64
CA ASN A 59 4.23 11.06 -3.45
C ASN A 59 5.64 11.16 -4.06
N ILE A 60 5.79 10.70 -5.29
CA ILE A 60 7.06 10.63 -6.02
C ILE A 60 7.31 11.87 -6.92
N SER A 61 6.67 13.00 -6.61
CA SER A 61 6.75 14.20 -7.47
C SER A 61 8.16 14.78 -7.55
N GLU A 62 8.91 14.68 -6.46
CA GLU A 62 10.27 15.22 -6.32
C GLU A 62 11.35 14.17 -6.61
N GLU A 63 10.95 12.93 -6.87
CA GLU A 63 11.86 11.81 -7.13
C GLU A 63 12.17 11.65 -8.62
N GLN A 64 13.39 11.21 -8.93
CA GLN A 64 13.70 10.74 -10.26
C GLN A 64 12.91 9.46 -10.57
N LYS A 65 12.23 9.43 -11.72
CA LYS A 65 11.35 8.32 -12.12
C LYS A 65 12.15 7.18 -12.74
N THR A 66 13.02 6.57 -11.95
CA THR A 66 13.82 5.41 -12.34
C THR A 66 13.12 4.11 -11.93
N ILE A 67 13.52 2.99 -12.55
CA ILE A 67 13.08 1.66 -12.15
C ILE A 67 13.60 1.33 -10.74
N ALA A 68 14.83 1.75 -10.42
CA ALA A 68 15.43 1.52 -9.12
C ALA A 68 14.62 2.18 -7.98
N ASN A 69 14.18 3.43 -8.16
CA ASN A 69 13.35 4.11 -7.16
C ASN A 69 11.98 3.46 -7.02
N LEU A 70 11.37 3.05 -8.13
CA LEU A 70 10.11 2.30 -8.07
C LEU A 70 10.28 0.98 -7.30
N LEU A 71 11.36 0.24 -7.56
CA LEU A 71 11.64 -1.02 -6.88
C LEU A 71 11.82 -0.83 -5.37
N LEU A 72 12.44 0.27 -4.93
CA LEU A 72 12.55 0.58 -3.49
C LEU A 72 11.18 0.75 -2.83
N HIS A 73 10.26 1.46 -3.47
CA HIS A 73 8.88 1.61 -2.98
C HIS A 73 8.16 0.27 -2.94
N VAL A 74 8.25 -0.52 -4.00
CA VAL A 74 7.62 -1.86 -4.08
C VAL A 74 8.14 -2.78 -2.96
N LEU A 75 9.45 -2.83 -2.75
CA LEU A 75 10.03 -3.68 -1.70
C LEU A 75 9.61 -3.23 -0.29
N ALA A 76 9.56 -1.92 -0.04
CA ALA A 76 9.07 -1.39 1.23
C ALA A 76 7.59 -1.74 1.46
N ASP A 77 6.75 -1.63 0.42
CA ASP A 77 5.33 -1.94 0.54
C ASP A 77 5.09 -3.45 0.69
N ILE A 78 5.87 -4.31 0.02
CA ILE A 78 5.86 -5.78 0.25
C ILE A 78 6.20 -6.08 1.72
N GLN A 79 7.22 -5.43 2.27
CA GLN A 79 7.59 -5.63 3.66
C GLN A 79 6.45 -5.25 4.62
N ILE A 80 5.72 -4.17 4.35
CA ILE A 80 4.51 -3.81 5.12
C ILE A 80 3.45 -4.91 5.01
N MET A 81 3.19 -5.43 3.80
CA MET A 81 2.22 -6.51 3.60
C MET A 81 2.61 -7.77 4.40
N GLU A 82 3.87 -8.20 4.34
CA GLU A 82 4.32 -9.42 5.01
C GLU A 82 4.46 -9.26 6.52
N GLU A 83 5.06 -8.17 7.00
CA GLU A 83 5.36 -7.99 8.42
C GLU A 83 4.18 -7.42 9.21
N TRP A 84 3.48 -6.42 8.65
CA TRP A 84 2.36 -5.78 9.34
C TRP A 84 1.06 -6.53 9.08
N PHE A 85 0.68 -6.75 7.82
CA PHE A 85 -0.58 -7.44 7.50
C PHE A 85 -0.49 -8.95 7.70
N GLY A 86 0.72 -9.52 7.74
CA GLY A 86 0.92 -10.95 8.01
C GLY A 86 0.47 -11.85 6.85
N VAL A 87 0.43 -11.32 5.62
CA VAL A 87 0.16 -12.10 4.41
C VAL A 87 1.45 -12.70 3.86
N ALA A 88 1.34 -13.74 3.03
CA ALA A 88 2.46 -14.22 2.22
C ALA A 88 2.30 -13.71 0.78
N MET A 89 3.25 -12.89 0.31
CA MET A 89 3.22 -12.38 -1.06
C MET A 89 3.63 -13.48 -2.04
N ILE A 90 2.74 -13.84 -2.97
CA ILE A 90 2.97 -14.92 -3.94
C ILE A 90 3.22 -14.41 -5.37
N SER A 91 2.82 -13.18 -5.67
CA SER A 91 3.10 -12.54 -6.96
C SER A 91 3.04 -11.02 -6.87
N TRP A 92 3.68 -10.35 -7.83
CA TRP A 92 3.61 -8.90 -8.02
C TRP A 92 3.41 -8.58 -9.51
N SER A 93 2.53 -7.62 -9.81
CA SER A 93 2.25 -7.13 -11.17
C SER A 93 2.39 -5.62 -11.30
#